data_AF-A0A922VS29-F1
#
_entry.id   AF-A0A922VS29-F1
#
_cell.length_a   1.000
_cell.length_b   1.000
_cell.length_c   1.000
_cell.angle_alpha   90.00
_cell.angle_beta   90.00
_cell.angle_gamma   90.00
#
_symmetry.space_group_name_H-M   'P 1'
#
loop_
_entity.id
_entity.type
_entity.pdbx_description
1 polymer ?
#
loop_
_entity_poly.entity_id
_entity_poly.type
_entity_poly.pdbx_seq_one_letter_code
_entity_poly.pdbx_strand_id
1 'polypeptide(L)'
;MSDGKAFNIDLGRLKSREKDSSPQAIEKAERAGEELGFVPRDRQKRRGRKPSPRTGQVHAKVLPGVSDEIANEAKRRGVQQGVIIEEAWALYKNKSGI
;
A
#
# COMPACT_ATOMS: atom_id res chain seq x y z
N MET A 1 27.70 18.72 62.61
CA MET A 1 28.31 18.95 61.29
C MET A 1 28.27 17.62 60.56
N SER A 2 27.22 17.38 59.76
CA SER A 2 27.08 16.15 58.98
C SER A 2 27.62 16.40 57.58
N ASP A 3 28.74 15.75 57.25
CA ASP A 3 29.36 15.78 55.94
C ASP A 3 28.39 15.26 54.88
N GLY A 4 27.85 16.19 54.08
CA GLY A 4 27.03 15.86 52.93
C GLY A 4 27.89 15.17 51.86
N LYS A 5 27.52 13.94 51.49
CA LYS A 5 28.13 13.19 50.37
C LYS A 5 28.23 14.10 49.13
N ALA A 6 29.45 14.25 48.60
CA ALA A 6 29.80 15.19 47.53
C ALA A 6 29.02 15.03 46.21
N PHE A 7 28.23 13.96 46.04
CA PHE A 7 27.43 13.69 44.84
C PHE A 7 26.06 13.08 45.17
N ASN A 8 25.27 13.74 46.02
CA ASN A 8 23.87 13.35 46.24
C ASN A 8 22.92 14.26 45.44
N ILE A 9 22.21 13.71 44.46
CA ILE A 9 21.22 14.44 43.64
C ILE A 9 19.84 14.25 44.28
N ASP A 10 19.21 15.34 44.71
CA ASP A 10 17.85 15.35 45.25
C ASP A 10 16.82 15.29 44.11
N LEU A 11 16.39 14.08 43.78
CA LEU A 11 15.35 13.84 42.76
C LEU A 11 13.95 14.25 43.23
N GLY A 12 13.72 14.41 44.54
CA GLY A 12 12.41 14.73 45.12
C GLY A 12 11.95 16.17 44.84
N ARG A 13 12.86 17.05 44.42
CA ARG A 13 12.57 18.44 44.03
C ARG A 13 12.32 18.63 42.54
N LEU A 14 12.44 17.56 41.73
CA LEU A 14 12.23 17.67 40.29
C LEU A 14 10.74 17.82 39.98
N LYS A 15 10.39 18.92 39.30
CA LYS A 15 9.04 19.14 38.80
C LYS A 15 8.83 18.33 37.53
N SER A 16 7.88 17.40 37.56
CA SER A 16 7.39 16.73 36.35
C SER A 16 6.39 17.64 35.63
N ARG A 17 6.54 17.77 34.31
CA ARG A 17 5.58 18.44 33.43
C ARG A 17 5.48 17.63 32.14
N GLU A 18 4.27 17.44 31.64
CA GLU A 18 4.07 16.85 30.32
C GLU A 18 4.70 17.73 29.25
N LYS A 19 5.40 17.10 28.31
CA LYS A 19 5.94 17.78 27.14
C LYS A 19 4.78 18.13 26.21
N ASP A 20 4.83 19.33 25.63
CA ASP A 20 3.86 19.72 24.61
C ASP A 20 4.01 18.81 23.39
N SER A 21 2.97 18.02 23.13
CA SER A 21 2.90 17.06 22.02
C SER A 21 2.05 17.59 20.86
N SER A 22 1.76 18.89 20.82
CA SER A 22 1.07 19.50 19.69
C SER A 22 1.90 19.35 18.41
N PRO A 23 1.26 19.20 17.22
CA PRO A 23 1.98 19.06 15.95
C PRO A 23 2.97 20.20 15.69
N GLN A 24 2.63 21.41 16.12
CA GLN A 24 3.45 22.62 15.97
C GLN A 24 4.71 22.56 16.83
N ALA A 25 4.60 22.08 18.08
CA ALA A 25 5.75 21.92 18.97
C ALA A 25 6.70 20.84 18.46
N ILE A 26 6.16 19.75 17.91
CA ILE A 26 6.93 18.66 17.30
C ILE A 26 7.67 19.16 16.06
N GLU A 27 7.00 19.86 15.14
CA GLU A 27 7.62 20.39 13.92
C GLU A 27 8.76 21.37 14.24
N LYS A 28 8.56 22.25 15.23
CA LYS A 28 9.60 23.18 15.69
C LYS A 28 10.82 22.43 16.25
N ALA A 29 10.61 21.37 17.01
CA ALA A 29 11.68 20.56 17.58
C ALA A 29 12.43 19.76 16.50
N GLU A 30 11.71 19.18 15.53
CA GLU A 30 12.31 18.49 14.39
C GLU A 30 13.17 19.44 13.56
N ARG A 31 12.66 20.64 13.23
CA ARG A 31 13.41 21.64 12.46
C ARG A 31 14.71 22.05 13.14
N ALA A 32 14.66 22.33 14.45
CA ALA A 32 15.86 22.65 15.22
C ALA A 32 16.85 21.47 15.28
N GLY A 33 16.34 20.24 15.35
CA GLY A 33 17.15 19.02 15.27
C GLY A 33 17.85 18.89 13.93
N GLU A 34 17.14 19.09 12.83
CA GLU A 34 17.69 19.04 11.46
C GLU A 34 18.78 20.10 11.23
N GLU A 35 18.56 21.34 11.67
CA GLU A 35 19.56 22.43 11.60
C GLU A 35 20.86 22.09 12.35
N LEU A 36 20.75 21.35 13.45
CA LEU A 36 21.87 20.88 14.26
C LEU A 36 22.44 19.52 13.78
N GLY A 37 21.93 18.98 12.67
CA GLY A 37 22.41 17.73 12.07
C GLY A 37 21.88 16.45 12.73
N PHE A 38 20.86 16.54 13.59
CA PHE A 38 20.12 15.40 14.13
C PHE A 38 19.13 14.86 13.11
N VAL A 39 19.65 14.38 11.97
CA VAL A 39 18.85 13.76 10.92
C VAL A 39 18.70 12.24 11.17
N PRO A 40 17.51 11.66 10.90
CA PRO A 40 17.33 10.21 10.97
C PRO A 40 18.28 9.49 10.00
N ARG A 41 19.05 8.51 10.49
CA ARG A 41 19.96 7.68 9.67
C ARG A 41 19.27 6.47 9.04
N ASP A 42 18.00 6.26 9.35
CA ASP A 42 17.25 5.11 8.88
C ASP A 42 16.99 5.19 7.38
N ARG A 43 17.05 4.02 6.72
CA ARG A 43 16.72 3.90 5.30
C ARG A 43 15.25 4.31 5.11
N GLN A 44 15.01 5.49 4.52
CA GLN A 44 13.65 5.87 4.14
C GLN A 44 13.03 4.78 3.26
N LYS A 45 11.86 4.28 3.65
CA LYS A 45 11.15 3.25 2.91
C LYS A 45 10.90 3.76 1.50
N ARG A 46 11.53 3.13 0.49
CA ARG A 46 11.22 3.39 -0.92
C ARG A 46 9.72 3.16 -1.11
N ARG A 47 8.98 4.18 -1.59
CA ARG A 47 7.57 4.04 -1.93
C ARG A 47 7.41 2.81 -2.82
N GLY A 48 6.61 1.85 -2.37
CA GLY A 48 6.33 0.64 -3.13
C GLY A 48 5.70 0.97 -4.48
N ARG A 49 5.61 -0.04 -5.35
CA ARG A 49 4.88 0.07 -6.63
C ARG A 49 3.45 0.52 -6.36
N LYS A 50 2.98 1.54 -7.09
CA LYS A 50 1.56 1.96 -7.04
C LYS A 50 0.66 0.75 -7.33
N PRO A 51 -0.52 0.64 -6.67
CA PRO A 51 -1.47 -0.42 -6.96
C PRO A 51 -1.82 -0.44 -8.45
N SER A 52 -1.92 -1.63 -9.05
CA SER A 52 -2.36 -1.76 -10.44
C SER A 52 -3.78 -1.20 -10.58
N PRO A 53 -4.11 -0.47 -11.67
CA PRO A 53 -5.49 -0.05 -11.90
C PRO A 53 -6.41 -1.27 -11.89
N ARG A 54 -7.60 -1.14 -11.28
CA ARG A 54 -8.63 -2.19 -11.32
C ARG A 54 -9.28 -2.19 -12.70
N THR A 55 -8.58 -2.73 -13.69
CA THR A 55 -9.01 -2.80 -15.11
C THR A 55 -10.11 -3.82 -15.37
N GLY A 56 -10.58 -4.54 -14.34
CA GLY A 56 -11.50 -5.68 -14.52
C GLY A 56 -10.85 -6.88 -15.22
N GLN A 57 -9.54 -6.84 -15.50
CA GLN A 57 -8.81 -7.97 -16.06
C GLN A 57 -8.80 -9.12 -15.06
N VAL A 58 -9.56 -10.16 -15.39
CA VAL A 58 -9.59 -11.41 -14.63
C VAL A 58 -8.39 -12.26 -15.05
N HIS A 59 -7.62 -12.73 -14.08
CA HIS A 59 -6.53 -13.67 -14.36
C HIS A 59 -7.12 -14.95 -14.96
N ALA A 60 -6.43 -15.60 -15.91
CA ALA A 60 -6.92 -16.82 -16.57
C ALA A 60 -7.31 -17.94 -15.55
N LYS A 61 -6.66 -17.95 -14.39
CA LYS A 61 -6.99 -18.81 -13.22
C LYS A 61 -8.42 -18.64 -12.69
N VAL A 62 -9.08 -17.51 -12.95
CA VAL A 62 -10.43 -17.22 -12.45
C VAL A 62 -11.52 -17.89 -13.30
N LEU A 63 -11.21 -18.27 -14.54
CA LEU A 63 -12.09 -19.05 -15.40
C LEU A 63 -11.37 -20.31 -15.92
N PRO A 64 -10.96 -21.23 -15.03
CA PRO A 64 -10.25 -22.44 -15.42
C PRO A 64 -11.23 -23.36 -16.15
N GLY A 65 -11.10 -23.47 -17.47
CA GLY A 65 -11.93 -24.34 -18.32
C GLY A 65 -12.59 -23.63 -19.51
N VAL A 66 -12.79 -22.31 -19.45
CA VAL A 66 -13.45 -21.56 -20.54
C VAL A 66 -12.66 -21.67 -21.85
N SER A 67 -11.33 -21.66 -21.79
CA SER A 67 -10.50 -21.85 -22.99
C SER A 67 -10.69 -23.25 -23.60
N ASP A 68 -10.80 -24.29 -22.77
CA ASP A 68 -10.97 -25.67 -23.24
C ASP A 68 -12.37 -25.88 -23.81
N GLU A 69 -13.39 -25.28 -23.21
CA GLU A 69 -14.76 -25.28 -23.70
C GLU A 69 -14.87 -24.60 -25.08
N ILE A 70 -14.27 -23.41 -25.24
CA ILE A 70 -14.23 -22.70 -26.53
C ILE A 70 -13.48 -23.53 -27.57
N ALA A 71 -12.34 -24.14 -27.20
CA ALA A 71 -11.56 -24.98 -28.10
C ALA A 71 -12.34 -26.22 -28.57
N ASN A 72 -13.06 -26.88 -27.66
CA ASN A 72 -13.87 -28.05 -27.97
C ASN A 72 -15.05 -27.69 -28.88
N GLU A 73 -15.69 -26.55 -28.65
CA GLU A 73 -16.81 -26.10 -29.49
C GLU A 73 -16.35 -25.69 -30.89
N ALA A 74 -15.21 -24.99 -30.98
CA ALA A 74 -14.59 -24.65 -32.25
C ALA A 74 -14.24 -25.93 -33.04
N LYS A 75 -13.66 -26.94 -32.37
CA LYS A 75 -13.36 -28.25 -32.97
C LYS A 75 -14.64 -28.96 -33.44
N ARG A 76 -15.71 -28.98 -32.63
CA ARG A 76 -16.99 -29.60 -32.97
C ARG A 76 -17.61 -28.98 -34.23
N ARG A 77 -17.47 -27.67 -34.40
CA ARG A 77 -17.98 -26.92 -35.56
C ARG A 77 -17.03 -26.88 -36.76
N GLY A 78 -15.78 -27.33 -36.60
CA GLY A 78 -14.76 -27.24 -37.64
C GLY A 78 -14.31 -25.81 -37.94
N VAL A 79 -14.37 -24.91 -36.95
CA VAL A 79 -14.01 -23.48 -37.08
C VAL A 79 -12.87 -23.13 -36.14
N GLN A 80 -12.30 -21.92 -36.29
CA GLN A 80 -11.31 -21.39 -35.36
C GLN A 80 -11.98 -20.81 -34.10
N GLN A 81 -11.30 -20.86 -32.95
CA GLN A 81 -11.79 -20.31 -31.68
C GLN A 81 -12.22 -18.83 -31.79
N GLY A 82 -11.56 -18.05 -32.66
CA GLY A 82 -11.90 -16.65 -32.92
C GLY A 82 -13.35 -16.45 -33.40
N VAL A 83 -13.88 -17.37 -34.19
CA VAL A 83 -15.27 -17.30 -34.69
C VAL A 83 -16.26 -17.38 -33.52
N ILE A 84 -16.00 -18.28 -32.56
CA ILE A 84 -16.85 -18.41 -31.36
C ILE A 84 -16.79 -17.14 -30.51
N ILE A 85 -15.63 -16.49 -30.42
CA ILE A 85 -15.46 -15.23 -29.68
C ILE A 85 -16.20 -14.09 -30.36
N GLU A 86 -16.17 -14.01 -31.69
CA GLU A 86 -16.92 -13.01 -32.47
C GLU A 86 -18.44 -13.18 -32.33
N GLU A 87 -18.93 -14.42 -32.42
CA GLU A 87 -20.34 -14.74 -32.18
C GLU A 87 -20.78 -14.35 -30.76
N ALA A 88 -19.96 -14.68 -29.75
CA ALA A 88 -20.21 -14.31 -28.36
C ALA A 88 -20.23 -12.78 -28.18
N TRP A 89 -19.33 -12.05 -28.86
CA TRP A 89 -19.32 -10.60 -28.84
C TRP A 89 -20.57 -9.98 -29.48
N ALA A 90 -21.03 -10.54 -30.60
CA ALA A 90 -22.28 -10.12 -31.24
C ALA A 90 -23.50 -10.35 -30.33
N LEU A 91 -23.58 -11.51 -29.67
CA LEU A 91 -24.63 -11.80 -28.68
C LEU A 91 -24.57 -10.85 -27.49
N TYR A 92 -23.37 -10.54 -26.99
CA TYR A 92 -23.17 -9.59 -25.89
C TYR A 92 -23.65 -8.19 -26.27
N LYS A 93 -23.29 -7.70 -27.46
CA LYS A 93 -23.73 -6.41 -28.00
C LYS A 93 -25.25 -6.32 -28.10
N ASN A 94 -25.88 -7.33 -28.71
CA ASN A 94 -27.33 -7.41 -28.81
C ASN A 94 -28.03 -7.39 -27.45
N LYS A 95 -27.47 -8.11 -26.46
CA LYS A 95 -28.01 -8.13 -25.08
C LYS A 95 -27.80 -6.82 -24.34
N SER A 96 -26.67 -6.16 -24.56
CA SER A 96 -26.24 -4.97 -23.81
C SER A 96 -26.66 -3.65 -24.46
N GLY A 97 -27.20 -3.69 -25.68
CA GLY A 97 -27.66 -2.51 -26.42
C GLY A 97 -26.52 -1.64 -26.95
N ILE A 98 -25.35 -2.24 -27.21
CA ILE A 98 -24.15 -1.59 -27.77
C ILE A 98 -23.85 -2.12 -29.16
#